data_AF-A0A9W8WWY1-F1
#
_entry.id   AF-A0A9W8WWY1-F1
#
_cell.length_a   1.000
_cell.length_b   1.000
_cell.length_c   1.000
_cell.angle_alpha   90.00
_cell.angle_beta   90.00
_cell.angle_gamma   90.00
#
_symmetry.space_group_name_H-M   'P 1'
#
loop_
_entity.id
_entity.type
_entity.pdbx_description
1 polymer ?
#
loop_
_entity_poly.entity_id
_entity_poly.type
_entity_poly.pdbx_seq_one_letter_code
_entity_poly.pdbx_strand_id
1 'polypeptide(L)'
;MSSGSHATNPVIYGSHTNSFVLKGHETVEIILNNNDDGKHPFHLHGHAFQVVARSDEDAGSYTSATNLSQIPAIPMRRDTVLVQPNGHVILRFRTDNPGVWVFHCHIEWHVASGLIATFIEAPLEIQSALSGKIPREHFGLCERNHPPIKTSGNAAGNDVDFFDLTGEPAPPEPLPEGFTTKGIFALVVSVVNGLVMVAAIAWYGMSQATDAESGTGSAHTPEGEQQPLLAATQPTAEQRDE
;
A
#
# COMPACT_ATOMS: atom_id res chain seq x y z
N MET A 1 -3.29 27.23 -1.77
CA MET A 1 -3.33 27.40 -0.30
C MET A 1 -3.89 28.77 0.00
N SER A 2 -4.93 28.84 0.84
CA SER A 2 -5.68 30.07 1.12
C SER A 2 -5.48 30.60 2.54
N SER A 3 -4.62 29.96 3.34
CA SER A 3 -4.44 30.24 4.76
C SER A 3 -3.46 31.38 5.07
N GLY A 4 -2.91 32.02 4.02
CA GLY A 4 -2.07 33.20 4.17
C GLY A 4 -0.82 32.90 4.99
N SER A 5 -0.56 33.67 6.04
CA SER A 5 0.58 33.46 6.94
C SER A 5 0.46 32.16 7.75
N HIS A 6 -0.74 31.61 7.94
CA HIS A 6 -0.92 30.37 8.68
C HIS A 6 -0.42 29.14 7.92
N ALA A 7 -0.12 29.27 6.61
CA ALA A 7 0.40 28.18 5.79
C ALA A 7 1.74 27.60 6.27
N THR A 8 2.48 28.28 7.15
CA THR A 8 3.70 27.72 7.76
C THR A 8 3.44 26.88 9.00
N ASN A 9 2.19 26.79 9.47
CA ASN A 9 1.85 26.03 10.67
C ASN A 9 1.36 24.62 10.27
N PRO A 10 2.03 23.53 10.67
CA PRO A 10 1.65 22.17 10.28
C PRO A 10 0.24 21.78 10.74
N VAL A 11 -0.27 22.36 11.84
CA VAL A 11 -1.59 22.01 12.41
C VAL A 11 -2.72 22.18 11.40
N ILE A 12 -2.66 23.19 10.53
CA ILE A 12 -3.76 23.46 9.59
C ILE A 12 -3.88 22.39 8.49
N TYR A 13 -2.88 21.54 8.33
CA TYR A 13 -2.86 20.47 7.34
C TYR A 13 -3.46 19.17 7.88
N GLY A 14 -4.01 19.18 9.10
CA GLY A 14 -4.79 18.09 9.67
C GLY A 14 -3.98 17.15 10.55
N SER A 15 -4.68 16.41 11.39
CA SER A 15 -4.07 15.49 12.36
C SER A 15 -3.78 14.10 11.77
N HIS A 16 -4.42 13.74 10.66
CA HIS A 16 -4.35 12.41 10.04
C HIS A 16 -3.60 12.36 8.70
N THR A 17 -2.94 13.45 8.30
CA THR A 17 -2.32 13.58 6.97
C THR A 17 -0.82 13.33 6.95
N ASN A 18 -0.21 13.08 8.11
CA ASN A 18 1.23 12.90 8.29
C ASN A 18 2.05 13.97 7.52
N SER A 19 1.70 15.24 7.80
CA SER A 19 2.18 16.39 7.06
C SER A 19 3.37 17.06 7.74
N PHE A 20 4.35 17.47 6.93
CA PHE A 20 5.56 18.16 7.37
C PHE A 20 5.72 19.43 6.55
N VAL A 21 5.78 20.57 7.23
CA VAL A 21 6.03 21.86 6.59
C VAL A 21 7.53 22.10 6.53
N LEU A 22 8.06 22.25 5.33
CA LEU A 22 9.48 22.44 5.06
C LEU A 22 9.74 23.88 4.62
N LYS A 23 10.86 24.46 5.05
CA LYS A 23 11.30 25.77 4.56
C LYS A 23 11.92 25.61 3.18
N GLY A 24 11.94 26.69 2.41
CA GLY A 24 12.67 26.73 1.16
C GLY A 24 14.19 26.72 1.40
N HIS A 25 14.90 26.12 0.45
CA HIS A 25 16.36 26.08 0.31
C HIS A 25 17.15 25.42 1.44
N GLU A 26 16.53 24.56 2.24
CA GLU A 26 17.21 23.74 3.24
C GLU A 26 17.53 22.33 2.72
N THR A 27 18.44 21.64 3.41
CA THR A 27 18.67 20.21 3.17
C THR A 27 17.87 19.43 4.20
N VAL A 28 16.97 18.58 3.71
CA VAL A 28 16.14 17.70 4.51
C VAL A 28 16.75 16.31 4.49
N GLU A 29 16.88 15.70 5.66
CA GLU A 29 17.26 14.30 5.82
C GLU A 29 16.05 13.49 6.28
N ILE A 30 15.73 12.43 5.53
CA ILE A 30 14.69 11.48 5.87
C ILE A 30 15.39 10.22 6.36
N ILE A 31 15.11 9.83 7.59
CA ILE A 31 15.50 8.53 8.14
C ILE A 31 14.24 7.68 8.19
N LEU A 32 14.21 6.66 7.33
CA LEU A 32 13.08 5.76 7.26
C LEU A 32 13.48 4.39 7.77
N ASN A 33 12.83 3.98 8.86
CA ASN A 33 12.98 2.66 9.47
C ASN A 33 11.85 1.77 8.98
N ASN A 34 12.20 0.62 8.43
CA ASN A 34 11.26 -0.41 8.06
C ASN A 34 11.12 -1.40 9.22
N ASN A 35 9.94 -1.39 9.85
CA ASN A 35 9.61 -2.29 10.96
C ASN A 35 8.70 -3.43 10.49
N ASP A 36 8.70 -3.72 9.19
CA ASP A 36 7.98 -4.79 8.52
C ASP A 36 8.97 -5.79 7.89
N ASP A 37 8.57 -7.06 7.81
CA ASP A 37 9.34 -8.15 7.19
C ASP A 37 9.35 -8.08 5.66
N GLY A 38 8.55 -7.19 5.08
CA GLY A 38 8.45 -6.92 3.65
C GLY A 38 9.47 -5.92 3.14
N LYS A 39 9.57 -5.86 1.81
CA LYS A 39 10.35 -4.86 1.07
C LYS A 39 9.43 -3.74 0.60
N HIS A 40 9.81 -2.49 0.84
CA HIS A 40 8.99 -1.33 0.50
C HIS A 40 9.74 -0.38 -0.45
N PRO A 41 9.29 -0.19 -1.70
CA PRO A 41 9.85 0.82 -2.59
C PRO A 41 9.26 2.19 -2.24
N PHE A 42 10.01 3.04 -1.55
CA PHE A 42 9.57 4.40 -1.23
C PHE A 42 9.93 5.38 -2.33
N HIS A 43 8.93 6.15 -2.77
CA HIS A 43 9.01 7.16 -3.83
C HIS A 43 8.75 8.56 -3.26
N LEU A 44 9.50 9.56 -3.74
CA LEU A 44 9.32 10.98 -3.41
C LEU A 44 8.95 11.77 -4.66
N HIS A 45 7.82 12.48 -4.59
CA HIS A 45 7.41 13.39 -5.66
C HIS A 45 8.27 14.65 -5.67
N GLY A 46 8.41 15.29 -6.84
CA GLY A 46 9.05 16.59 -7.00
C GLY A 46 10.58 16.61 -6.91
N HIS A 47 11.21 15.51 -6.47
CA HIS A 47 12.64 15.46 -6.14
C HIS A 47 13.32 14.16 -6.55
N ALA A 48 14.58 14.26 -6.95
CA ALA A 48 15.52 13.13 -6.98
C ALA A 48 16.47 13.24 -5.77
N PHE A 49 16.20 12.44 -4.74
CA PHE A 49 16.95 12.43 -3.48
C PHE A 49 18.27 11.68 -3.60
N GLN A 50 19.22 12.05 -2.76
CA GLN A 50 20.45 11.32 -2.50
C GLN A 50 20.19 10.14 -1.56
N VAL A 51 20.59 8.93 -1.95
CA VAL A 51 20.61 7.75 -1.06
C VAL A 51 21.93 7.76 -0.30
N VAL A 52 21.90 8.28 0.93
CA VAL A 52 23.10 8.49 1.77
C VAL A 52 23.59 7.17 2.35
N ALA A 53 22.66 6.37 2.87
CA ALA A 53 22.93 5.05 3.40
C ALA A 53 21.68 4.20 3.24
N ARG A 54 21.88 2.90 3.03
CA ARG A 54 20.84 1.88 3.02
C ARG A 54 21.40 0.70 3.79
N SER A 55 20.68 0.24 4.79
CA SER A 55 21.09 -0.93 5.55
C SER A 55 20.89 -2.22 4.75
N ASP A 56 21.55 -3.27 5.20
CA ASP A 56 21.17 -4.63 4.84
C ASP A 56 19.85 -5.02 5.53
N GLU A 57 19.34 -6.19 5.16
CA GLU A 57 18.19 -6.84 5.78
C GLU A 57 18.47 -7.17 7.26
N ASP A 58 17.47 -7.02 8.12
CA ASP A 58 17.54 -7.27 9.58
C ASP A 58 18.60 -6.46 10.35
N ALA A 59 19.10 -5.37 9.77
CA ALA A 59 20.07 -4.48 10.42
C ALA A 59 19.48 -3.67 11.59
N GLY A 60 18.14 -3.67 11.74
CA GLY A 60 17.40 -2.90 12.72
C GLY A 60 17.20 -1.43 12.33
N SER A 61 16.46 -0.71 13.16
CA SER A 61 16.22 0.72 12.98
C SER A 61 17.51 1.54 13.12
N TYR A 62 17.57 2.67 12.45
CA TYR A 62 18.64 3.65 12.64
C TYR A 62 18.71 4.13 14.10
N THR A 63 19.92 4.20 14.64
CA THR A 63 20.20 4.78 15.96
C THR A 63 21.41 5.72 15.86
N SER A 64 21.66 6.52 16.89
CA SER A 64 22.88 7.34 16.96
C SER A 64 24.18 6.52 16.95
N ALA A 65 24.11 5.22 17.25
CA ALA A 65 25.23 4.28 17.19
C ALA A 65 25.38 3.61 15.81
N THR A 66 24.44 3.82 14.88
CA THR A 66 24.52 3.25 13.53
C THR A 66 25.77 3.76 12.83
N ASN A 67 26.58 2.82 12.33
CA ASN A 67 27.85 3.13 11.71
C ASN A 67 27.64 3.74 10.31
N LEU A 68 27.82 5.06 10.20
CA LEU A 68 27.81 5.81 8.95
C LEU A 68 29.22 6.15 8.44
N SER A 69 30.24 5.35 8.79
CA SER A 69 31.64 5.63 8.43
C SER A 69 31.92 5.59 6.92
N GLN A 70 31.02 5.01 6.12
CA GLN A 70 31.13 4.87 4.67
C GLN A 70 30.01 5.60 3.92
N ILE A 71 29.71 6.85 4.27
CA ILE A 71 28.87 7.68 3.41
C ILE A 71 29.65 7.98 2.12
N PRO A 72 29.10 7.66 0.93
CA PRO A 72 29.76 7.97 -0.33
C PRO A 72 29.89 9.50 -0.51
N ALA A 73 31.05 9.96 -0.96
CA ALA A 73 31.29 11.38 -1.25
C ALA A 73 30.32 11.94 -2.30
N ILE A 74 29.86 11.08 -3.23
CA ILE A 74 28.84 11.38 -4.23
C ILE A 74 27.76 10.30 -4.16
N PRO A 75 26.71 10.50 -3.34
CA PRO A 75 25.61 9.54 -3.24
C PRO A 75 24.83 9.39 -4.54
N MET A 76 24.31 8.19 -4.79
CA MET A 76 23.35 7.93 -5.88
C MET A 76 22.14 8.86 -5.74
N ARG A 77 21.65 9.41 -6.85
CA ARG A 77 20.40 10.18 -6.89
C ARG A 77 19.31 9.48 -7.68
N ARG A 78 18.12 9.40 -7.12
CA ARG A 78 16.91 8.82 -7.75
C ARG A 78 15.64 9.24 -7.01
N ASP A 79 14.48 8.92 -7.56
CA ASP A 79 13.17 9.26 -6.99
C ASP A 79 12.54 8.12 -6.16
N THR A 80 13.05 6.88 -6.28
CA THR A 80 12.45 5.70 -5.66
C THR A 80 13.52 4.76 -5.13
N VAL A 81 13.46 4.32 -3.87
CA VAL A 81 14.44 3.40 -3.28
C VAL A 81 13.75 2.26 -2.53
N LEU A 82 14.29 1.06 -2.67
CA LEU A 82 13.80 -0.10 -1.93
C LEU A 82 14.38 -0.09 -0.52
N VAL A 83 13.54 -0.22 0.49
CA VAL A 83 13.95 -0.38 1.89
C VAL A 83 13.94 -1.87 2.20
N GLN A 84 15.00 -2.37 2.83
CA GLN A 84 15.09 -3.79 3.17
C GLN A 84 14.20 -4.14 4.37
N PRO A 85 13.77 -5.41 4.52
CA PRO A 85 13.07 -5.87 5.70
C PRO A 85 13.84 -5.55 6.97
N ASN A 86 13.12 -5.12 8.02
CA ASN A 86 13.68 -4.88 9.35
C ASN A 86 14.96 -4.00 9.35
N GLY A 87 15.04 -3.04 8.42
CA GLY A 87 16.22 -2.22 8.17
C GLY A 87 15.89 -0.73 8.14
N HIS A 88 16.79 0.07 7.56
CA HIS A 88 16.60 1.50 7.42
C HIS A 88 17.26 2.08 6.16
N VAL A 89 16.82 3.26 5.76
CA VAL A 89 17.44 4.06 4.71
C VAL A 89 17.53 5.53 5.13
N ILE A 90 18.61 6.19 4.74
CA ILE A 90 18.85 7.61 4.97
C ILE A 90 18.86 8.31 3.62
N LEU A 91 17.95 9.26 3.44
CA LEU A 91 17.78 10.02 2.21
C LEU A 91 18.02 11.50 2.47
N ARG A 92 18.58 12.21 1.50
CA ARG A 92 18.70 13.68 1.55
C ARG A 92 18.17 14.31 0.28
N PHE A 93 17.43 15.40 0.42
CA PHE A 93 17.06 16.24 -0.72
C PHE A 93 17.11 17.71 -0.30
N ARG A 94 17.11 18.59 -1.31
CA ARG A 94 17.08 20.03 -1.11
C ARG A 94 15.68 20.54 -1.41
N THR A 95 15.16 21.43 -0.58
CA THR A 95 13.87 22.07 -0.83
C THR A 95 14.01 23.24 -1.81
N ASP A 96 14.30 22.93 -3.08
CA ASP A 96 14.44 23.90 -4.16
C ASP A 96 13.29 23.89 -5.18
N ASN A 97 12.17 23.23 -4.85
CA ASN A 97 10.98 23.08 -5.68
C ASN A 97 9.70 23.28 -4.85
N PRO A 98 9.27 24.54 -4.59
CA PRO A 98 8.07 24.84 -3.80
C PRO A 98 6.83 24.08 -4.30
N GLY A 99 6.26 23.23 -3.46
CA GLY A 99 5.14 22.37 -3.83
C GLY A 99 4.62 21.52 -2.67
N VAL A 100 3.60 20.70 -2.96
CA VAL A 100 3.10 19.68 -2.02
C VAL A 100 3.48 18.33 -2.58
N TRP A 101 4.41 17.65 -1.92
CA TRP A 101 5.06 16.44 -2.42
C TRP A 101 4.74 15.25 -1.53
N VAL A 102 4.26 14.19 -2.16
CA VAL A 102 3.97 12.95 -1.45
C VAL A 102 5.23 12.08 -1.37
N PHE A 103 5.46 11.51 -0.20
CA PHE A 103 6.47 10.48 0.04
C PHE A 103 5.78 9.20 0.49
N HIS A 104 5.82 8.15 -0.33
CA HIS A 104 4.98 6.97 -0.10
C HIS A 104 5.61 5.69 -0.61
N CYS A 105 5.14 4.56 -0.10
CA CYS A 105 5.44 3.27 -0.70
C CYS A 105 4.72 3.15 -2.05
N HIS A 106 5.42 2.71 -3.09
CA HIS A 106 4.89 2.56 -4.45
C HIS A 106 4.21 1.19 -4.67
N ILE A 107 3.88 0.50 -3.60
CA ILE A 107 3.02 -0.68 -3.61
C ILE A 107 1.60 -0.17 -3.37
N GLU A 108 0.74 -0.36 -4.37
CA GLU A 108 -0.59 0.27 -4.42
C GLU A 108 -1.42 0.04 -3.15
N TRP A 109 -1.47 -1.21 -2.67
CA TRP A 109 -2.24 -1.53 -1.47
C TRP A 109 -1.61 -0.95 -0.19
N HIS A 110 -0.28 -0.75 -0.14
CA HIS A 110 0.36 -0.11 1.02
C HIS A 110 0.06 1.40 1.08
N VAL A 111 0.12 2.10 -0.06
CA VAL A 111 -0.25 3.53 -0.09
C VAL A 111 -1.74 3.73 0.16
N ALA A 112 -2.60 2.86 -0.39
CA ALA A 112 -4.03 2.89 -0.12
C ALA A 112 -4.37 2.62 1.35
N SER A 113 -3.56 1.80 2.05
CA SER A 113 -3.67 1.59 3.50
C SER A 113 -3.07 2.72 4.35
N GLY A 114 -2.51 3.78 3.74
CA GLY A 114 -2.00 4.95 4.46
C GLY A 114 -0.49 4.98 4.68
N LEU A 115 0.31 4.18 3.95
CA LEU A 115 1.78 4.24 4.03
C LEU A 115 2.34 5.44 3.24
N ILE A 116 2.04 6.65 3.74
CA ILE A 116 2.23 7.94 3.09
C ILE A 116 2.65 9.02 4.09
N ALA A 117 3.47 9.97 3.63
CA ALA A 117 3.78 11.23 4.27
C ALA A 117 3.64 12.37 3.25
N THR A 118 3.31 13.57 3.72
CA THR A 118 3.12 14.74 2.86
C THR A 118 4.11 15.85 3.24
N PHE A 119 4.94 16.28 2.29
CA PHE A 119 5.85 17.40 2.46
C PHE A 119 5.25 18.66 1.83
N ILE A 120 5.01 19.70 2.64
CA ILE A 120 4.56 21.01 2.20
C ILE A 120 5.79 21.92 2.15
N GLU A 121 6.36 22.06 0.97
CA GLU A 121 7.61 22.76 0.73
C GLU A 121 7.41 24.23 0.42
N ALA A 122 8.01 25.11 1.24
CA ALA A 122 7.99 26.56 1.06
C ALA A 122 6.57 27.12 0.82
N PRO A 123 5.61 26.92 1.75
CA PRO A 123 4.20 27.18 1.49
C PRO A 123 3.88 28.63 1.13
N LEU A 124 4.64 29.60 1.65
CA LEU A 124 4.46 31.02 1.31
C LEU A 124 4.87 31.31 -0.14
N GLU A 125 5.88 30.62 -0.66
CA GLU A 125 6.31 30.72 -2.06
C GLU A 125 5.26 30.10 -2.99
N ILE A 126 4.69 28.96 -2.62
CA ILE A 126 3.55 28.36 -3.35
C ILE A 126 2.40 29.36 -3.48
N GLN A 127 2.02 30.04 -2.38
CA GLN A 127 0.94 31.03 -2.41
C GLN A 127 1.26 32.19 -3.34
N SER A 128 2.48 32.74 -3.28
CA SER A 128 2.91 33.83 -4.16
C SER A 128 2.95 33.40 -5.63
N ALA A 129 3.47 32.21 -5.90
CA ALA A 129 3.64 31.69 -7.25
C ALA A 129 2.31 31.33 -7.93
N LEU A 130 1.34 30.78 -7.17
CA LEU A 130 0.09 30.23 -7.71
C LEU A 130 -1.13 31.13 -7.54
N SER A 131 -1.05 32.22 -6.77
CA SER A 131 -2.18 33.16 -6.57
C SER A 131 -2.72 33.67 -7.91
N GLY A 132 -3.98 33.34 -8.21
CA GLY A 132 -4.65 33.70 -9.47
C GLY A 132 -4.16 32.96 -10.72
N LYS A 133 -3.24 32.00 -10.60
CA LYS A 133 -2.67 31.27 -11.75
C LYS A 133 -3.20 29.84 -11.93
N ILE A 134 -3.88 29.29 -10.93
CA ILE A 134 -4.52 27.97 -11.06
C ILE A 134 -5.70 28.09 -12.05
N PRO A 135 -5.71 27.32 -13.16
CA PRO A 135 -6.80 27.36 -14.12
C PRO A 135 -8.16 27.04 -13.48
N ARG A 136 -9.22 27.73 -13.93
CA ARG A 136 -10.58 27.57 -13.39
C ARG A 136 -11.08 26.12 -13.47
N GLU A 137 -10.67 25.37 -14.49
CA GLU A 137 -11.06 23.98 -14.67
C GLU A 137 -10.63 23.07 -13.51
N HIS A 138 -9.53 23.36 -12.83
CA HIS A 138 -9.13 22.60 -11.63
C HIS A 138 -10.10 22.83 -10.48
N PHE A 139 -10.54 24.08 -10.25
CA PHE A 139 -11.56 24.38 -9.24
C PHE A 139 -12.91 23.74 -9.61
N GLY A 140 -13.27 23.76 -10.91
CA GLY A 140 -14.48 23.12 -11.40
C GLY A 140 -14.50 21.60 -11.20
N LEU A 141 -13.35 20.92 -11.20
CA LEU A 141 -13.26 19.49 -10.84
C LEU A 141 -13.58 19.25 -9.36
N CYS A 142 -13.10 20.11 -8.46
CA CYS A 142 -13.42 20.02 -7.03
C CYS A 142 -14.91 20.26 -6.75
N GLU A 143 -15.51 21.23 -7.43
CA GLU A 143 -16.94 21.55 -7.32
C GLU A 143 -17.84 20.40 -7.83
N ARG A 144 -17.40 19.68 -8.87
CA ARG A 144 -18.12 18.53 -9.44
C ARG A 144 -17.98 17.23 -8.64
N ASN A 145 -17.13 17.18 -7.62
CA ASN A 145 -17.04 16.00 -6.77
C ASN A 145 -18.31 15.81 -5.93
N HIS A 146 -18.59 14.58 -5.52
CA HIS A 146 -19.75 14.26 -4.69
C HIS A 146 -19.31 13.50 -3.43
N PRO A 147 -19.20 14.19 -2.27
CA PRO A 147 -19.53 15.61 -2.03
C PRO A 147 -18.49 16.58 -2.62
N PRO A 148 -18.87 17.87 -2.86
CA PRO A 148 -17.94 18.88 -3.37
C PRO A 148 -16.74 19.06 -2.44
N ILE A 149 -15.54 19.16 -3.02
CA ILE A 149 -14.30 19.38 -2.27
C ILE A 149 -14.08 20.89 -2.13
N LYS A 150 -13.96 21.37 -0.90
CA LYS A 150 -13.61 22.76 -0.63
C LYS A 150 -12.17 23.04 -1.07
N THR A 151 -11.95 24.18 -1.71
CA THR A 151 -10.64 24.58 -2.28
C THR A 151 -9.94 25.67 -1.47
N SER A 152 -10.62 26.18 -0.45
CA SER A 152 -10.11 27.05 0.59
C SER A 152 -10.28 26.42 1.97
N GLY A 153 -9.41 26.81 2.91
CA GLY A 153 -9.46 26.38 4.30
C GLY A 153 -8.28 25.51 4.72
N ASN A 154 -8.41 24.95 5.92
CA ASN A 154 -7.54 23.92 6.48
C ASN A 154 -7.93 22.51 6.00
N ALA A 155 -7.42 21.45 6.65
CA ALA A 155 -7.75 20.06 6.30
C ALA A 155 -9.25 19.69 6.43
N ALA A 156 -10.02 20.41 7.25
CA ALA A 156 -11.47 20.28 7.34
C ALA A 156 -12.21 21.20 6.35
N GLY A 157 -11.49 22.05 5.62
CA GLY A 157 -12.05 23.10 4.77
C GLY A 157 -12.70 24.23 5.58
N ASN A 158 -12.21 24.50 6.78
CA ASN A 158 -12.59 25.67 7.58
C ASN A 158 -11.66 26.84 7.24
N ASP A 159 -12.23 28.01 6.93
CA ASP A 159 -11.52 29.19 6.41
C ASP A 159 -11.67 30.46 7.27
N VAL A 160 -12.42 30.38 8.38
CA VAL A 160 -12.54 31.45 9.38
C VAL A 160 -11.50 31.25 10.49
N ASP A 161 -11.49 30.07 11.12
CA ASP A 161 -10.47 29.64 12.06
C ASP A 161 -9.72 28.44 11.48
N PHE A 162 -8.48 28.66 11.04
CA PHE A 162 -7.65 27.61 10.44
C PHE A 162 -7.21 26.55 11.44
N PHE A 163 -7.34 26.80 12.75
CA PHE A 163 -7.00 25.83 13.80
C PHE A 163 -8.19 24.96 14.19
N ASP A 164 -9.41 25.30 13.76
CA ASP A 164 -10.58 24.44 13.94
C ASP A 164 -10.57 23.30 12.91
N LEU A 165 -10.12 22.12 13.33
CA LEU A 165 -10.10 20.90 12.51
C LEU A 165 -11.42 20.10 12.61
N THR A 166 -12.48 20.67 13.18
CA THR A 166 -13.77 19.97 13.29
C THR A 166 -14.28 19.57 11.91
N GLY A 167 -14.50 18.27 11.71
CA GLY A 167 -14.96 17.70 10.45
C GLY A 167 -13.86 17.26 9.49
N GLU A 168 -12.58 17.27 9.90
CA GLU A 168 -11.52 16.70 9.08
C GLU A 168 -11.76 15.19 8.83
N PRO A 169 -11.41 14.68 7.63
CA PRO A 169 -11.46 13.25 7.37
C PRO A 169 -10.55 12.48 8.34
N ALA A 170 -11.12 11.45 8.98
CA ALA A 170 -10.39 10.56 9.88
C ALA A 170 -10.25 9.17 9.24
N PRO A 171 -9.13 8.47 9.47
CA PRO A 171 -8.98 7.07 9.09
C PRO A 171 -9.96 6.20 9.90
N PRO A 172 -10.28 4.99 9.42
CA PRO A 172 -10.98 4.01 10.25
C PRO A 172 -10.18 3.72 11.52
N GLU A 173 -10.87 3.35 12.59
CA GLU A 173 -10.22 2.97 13.84
C GLU A 173 -9.25 1.80 13.61
N PRO A 174 -8.10 1.76 14.33
CA PRO A 174 -7.21 0.61 14.30
C PRO A 174 -7.95 -0.69 14.60
N LEU A 175 -7.54 -1.77 13.93
CA LEU A 175 -8.10 -3.09 14.24
C LEU A 175 -7.78 -3.46 15.70
N PRO A 176 -8.73 -4.11 16.41
CA PRO A 176 -8.47 -4.57 17.78
C PRO A 176 -7.31 -5.55 17.79
N GLU A 177 -6.48 -5.49 18.83
CA GLU A 177 -5.37 -6.43 18.99
C GLU A 177 -5.90 -7.87 19.19
N GLY A 178 -5.26 -8.81 18.48
CA GLY A 178 -5.55 -10.24 18.60
C GLY A 178 -6.81 -10.71 17.85
N PHE A 179 -7.19 -11.97 18.08
CA PHE A 179 -8.39 -12.54 17.48
C PHE A 179 -9.64 -12.08 18.23
N THR A 180 -10.58 -11.49 17.51
CA THR A 180 -11.92 -11.23 18.06
C THR A 180 -12.63 -12.55 18.42
N THR A 181 -13.58 -12.54 19.34
CA THR A 181 -14.36 -13.74 19.69
C THR A 181 -15.04 -14.37 18.47
N LYS A 182 -15.49 -13.52 17.52
CA LYS A 182 -16.02 -13.97 16.23
C LYS A 182 -14.96 -14.68 15.39
N GLY A 183 -13.74 -14.13 15.36
CA GLY A 183 -12.59 -14.74 14.68
C GLY A 183 -12.19 -16.09 15.29
N ILE A 184 -12.14 -16.20 16.62
CA ILE A 184 -11.86 -17.46 17.32
C ILE A 184 -12.94 -18.50 16.98
N PHE A 185 -14.22 -18.12 17.07
CA PHE A 185 -15.31 -19.03 16.73
C PHE A 185 -15.23 -19.51 15.27
N ALA A 186 -15.00 -18.59 14.32
CA ALA A 186 -14.84 -18.93 12.91
C ALA A 186 -13.67 -19.91 12.70
N LEU A 187 -12.52 -19.64 13.32
CA LEU A 187 -11.35 -20.52 13.24
C LEU A 187 -11.65 -21.93 13.77
N VAL A 188 -12.28 -22.03 14.94
CA VAL A 188 -12.64 -23.32 15.56
C VAL A 188 -13.59 -24.10 14.65
N VAL A 189 -14.65 -23.47 14.13
CA VAL A 189 -15.59 -24.13 13.21
C VAL A 189 -14.91 -24.58 11.93
N SER A 190 -14.02 -23.77 11.36
CA SER A 190 -13.24 -24.14 10.17
C SER A 190 -12.35 -25.35 10.41
N VAL A 191 -11.66 -25.40 11.55
CA VAL A 191 -10.82 -26.55 11.93
C VAL A 191 -11.67 -27.81 12.12
N VAL A 192 -12.80 -27.72 12.84
CA VAL A 192 -13.70 -28.86 13.05
C VAL A 192 -14.23 -29.40 11.71
N ASN A 193 -14.70 -28.53 10.82
CA ASN A 193 -15.18 -28.93 9.50
C ASN A 193 -14.07 -29.58 8.66
N GLY A 194 -12.84 -29.04 8.71
CA GLY A 194 -11.68 -29.63 8.04
C GLY A 194 -11.39 -31.05 8.54
N LEU A 195 -11.42 -31.26 9.86
CA LEU A 195 -11.21 -32.59 10.46
C LEU A 195 -12.33 -33.58 10.09
N VAL A 196 -13.59 -33.15 10.12
CA VAL A 196 -14.74 -33.96 9.70
C VAL A 196 -14.61 -34.36 8.23
N MET A 197 -14.20 -33.44 7.36
CA MET A 197 -13.98 -33.71 5.94
C MET A 197 -12.89 -34.75 5.72
N VAL A 198 -11.74 -34.61 6.39
CA VAL A 198 -10.65 -35.60 6.31
C VAL A 198 -11.11 -36.98 6.82
N ALA A 199 -11.85 -37.03 7.92
CA ALA A 199 -12.40 -38.28 8.45
C ALA A 199 -13.39 -38.95 7.49
N ALA A 200 -14.27 -38.18 6.85
CA ALA A 200 -15.23 -38.68 5.87
C ALA A 200 -14.54 -39.27 4.63
N ILE A 201 -13.50 -38.61 4.11
CA ILE A 201 -12.69 -39.09 3.00
C ILE A 201 -12.00 -40.41 3.37
N ALA A 202 -11.37 -40.46 4.55
CA ALA A 202 -10.71 -41.68 5.02
C ALA A 202 -11.69 -42.84 5.17
N TRP A 203 -12.87 -42.58 5.75
CA TRP A 203 -13.94 -43.57 5.87
C TRP A 203 -14.37 -44.13 4.51
N TYR A 204 -14.67 -43.26 3.55
CA TYR A 204 -15.12 -43.68 2.21
C TYR A 204 -14.02 -44.43 1.43
N GLY A 205 -12.76 -44.02 1.60
CA GLY A 205 -11.61 -44.71 1.02
C GLY A 205 -11.42 -46.12 1.58
N MET A 206 -11.64 -46.31 2.88
CA MET A 206 -11.54 -47.62 3.52
C MET A 206 -12.76 -48.51 3.25
N SER A 207 -13.97 -47.96 3.09
CA SER A 207 -15.18 -48.76 2.83
C SER A 207 -15.15 -49.49 1.49
N GLN A 208 -14.44 -48.96 0.48
CA GLN A 208 -14.24 -49.69 -0.79
C GLN A 208 -13.25 -50.85 -0.68
N ALA A 209 -12.34 -50.82 0.30
CA ALA A 209 -11.39 -51.92 0.53
C ALA A 209 -12.08 -53.16 1.13
N THR A 210 -13.15 -52.97 1.90
CA THR A 210 -13.92 -54.08 2.51
C THR A 210 -14.87 -54.78 1.54
N ASP A 211 -15.36 -54.10 0.50
CA ASP A 211 -16.27 -54.70 -0.48
C ASP A 211 -15.54 -55.57 -1.52
N ALA A 212 -14.24 -55.35 -1.72
CA ALA A 212 -13.42 -56.18 -2.60
C ALA A 212 -13.09 -57.58 -2.01
N GLU A 213 -13.19 -57.76 -0.70
CA GLU A 213 -12.87 -59.03 -0.03
C GLU A 213 -14.08 -59.95 0.26
N SER A 214 -15.32 -59.49 0.02
CA SER A 214 -16.53 -60.31 0.30
C SER A 214 -17.27 -60.85 -0.94
N GLY A 215 -16.75 -60.63 -2.15
CA GLY A 215 -17.35 -61.11 -3.40
C GLY A 215 -16.85 -62.49 -3.86
N THR A 216 -17.36 -63.58 -3.28
CA THR A 216 -17.25 -64.91 -3.91
C THR A 216 -18.20 -65.02 -5.11
N GLY A 217 -17.63 -65.07 -6.31
CA GLY A 217 -18.08 -65.88 -7.45
C GLY A 217 -19.40 -65.53 -8.15
N SER A 218 -19.31 -64.88 -9.32
CA SER A 218 -20.03 -65.34 -10.52
C SER A 218 -19.35 -64.79 -11.76
N ALA A 219 -18.84 -65.69 -12.60
CA ALA A 219 -18.29 -65.36 -13.90
C ALA A 219 -19.43 -64.95 -14.84
N HIS A 220 -19.42 -63.70 -15.31
CA HIS A 220 -20.23 -63.29 -16.45
C HIS A 220 -19.29 -62.87 -17.58
N THR A 221 -19.25 -63.71 -18.62
CA THR A 221 -18.53 -63.48 -19.87
C THR A 221 -19.21 -62.32 -20.63
N PRO A 222 -18.50 -61.27 -21.06
CA PRO A 222 -19.11 -60.30 -21.95
C PRO A 222 -19.01 -60.81 -23.40
N GLU A 223 -20.17 -61.10 -23.99
CA GLU A 223 -20.30 -61.16 -25.45
C GLU A 223 -19.98 -59.79 -26.03
N GLY A 224 -19.21 -59.80 -27.13
CA GLY A 224 -18.73 -58.59 -27.78
C GLY A 224 -19.83 -57.82 -28.48
N GLU A 225 -19.81 -56.50 -28.29
CA GLU A 225 -20.49 -55.56 -29.18
C GLU A 225 -19.51 -54.44 -29.57
N GLN A 226 -19.39 -54.25 -30.88
CA GLN A 226 -18.42 -53.37 -31.54
C GLN A 226 -18.69 -51.90 -31.22
N GLN A 227 -17.66 -51.17 -30.79
CA GLN A 227 -17.67 -49.70 -30.75
C GLN A 227 -17.40 -49.11 -32.14
N PRO A 228 -18.22 -48.16 -32.64
CA PRO A 228 -17.83 -47.35 -33.76
C PRO A 228 -16.86 -46.24 -33.32
N LEU A 229 -15.82 -46.07 -34.12
CA LEU A 229 -14.80 -45.04 -34.03
C LEU A 229 -15.44 -43.65 -34.14
N LEU A 230 -15.31 -42.81 -33.10
CA LEU A 230 -15.56 -41.36 -33.21
C LEU A 230 -14.23 -40.62 -33.03
N ALA A 231 -13.79 -40.04 -34.15
CA ALA A 231 -12.56 -39.29 -34.29
C ALA A 231 -12.57 -38.00 -33.46
N ALA A 232 -11.43 -37.70 -32.84
CA ALA A 232 -11.15 -36.41 -32.22
C ALA A 232 -10.98 -35.33 -33.30
N THR A 233 -11.83 -34.30 -33.27
CA THR A 233 -11.62 -33.05 -33.98
C THR A 233 -10.88 -32.06 -33.08
N GLN A 234 -9.67 -31.66 -33.48
CA GLN A 234 -8.93 -30.55 -32.86
C GLN A 234 -9.53 -29.21 -33.28
N PRO A 235 -9.49 -28.16 -32.43
CA PRO A 235 -9.86 -26.82 -32.83
C PRO A 235 -8.72 -26.15 -33.60
N THR A 236 -9.02 -25.66 -34.80
CA THR A 236 -8.13 -24.79 -35.58
C THR A 236 -8.09 -23.39 -34.98
N ALA A 237 -6.88 -22.89 -34.74
CA ALA A 237 -6.62 -21.48 -34.46
C ALA A 237 -6.86 -20.65 -35.73
N GLU A 238 -7.70 -19.63 -35.62
CA GLU A 238 -7.96 -18.64 -36.66
C GLU A 238 -6.95 -17.48 -36.48
N GLN A 239 -6.03 -17.34 -37.44
CA GLN A 239 -5.23 -16.14 -37.63
C GLN A 239 -6.12 -15.01 -38.15
N ARG A 240 -6.09 -13.86 -37.49
CA ARG A 240 -6.48 -12.58 -38.09
C ARG A 240 -5.22 -11.83 -38.48
N ASP A 241 -5.09 -11.61 -39.78
CA ASP A 241 -4.28 -10.53 -40.34
C ASP A 241 -5.17 -9.28 -40.52
N GLU A 242 -4.51 -8.12 -40.45
CA GLU A 242 -4.94 -6.71 -40.50
C GLU A 242 -5.28 -6.00 -39.17
#